data_AF-A0A5C7B742-F1
#
_entry.id   AF-A0A5C7B742-F1
#
_cell.length_a   1.000
_cell.length_b   1.000
_cell.length_c   1.000
_cell.angle_alpha   90.00
_cell.angle_beta   90.00
_cell.angle_gamma   90.00
#
_symmetry.space_group_name_H-M   'P 1'
#
loop_
_entity.id
_entity.type
_entity.pdbx_description
1 polymer ?
#
loop_
_entity_poly.entity_id
_entity_poly.type
_entity_poly.pdbx_seq_one_letter_code
_entity_poly.pdbx_strand_id
1 'polypeptide(L)'
;MIQLATFLFIGAPEVIFILLILVMVFGADKIPEIARGMGKGMRMLRDATTDIKSEITKSVDKQGIDTNVTKNITEEIKKVKDDLEDFTGSVKRKL
;
A
#
# COMPACT_ATOMS: atom_id res chain seq x y z
N MET A 1 8.39 28.42 -18.99
CA MET A 1 8.88 27.07 -18.59
C MET A 1 9.63 27.07 -17.25
N ILE A 2 10.20 28.18 -16.77
CA ILE A 2 10.94 28.21 -15.50
C ILE A 2 10.02 28.23 -14.26
N GLN A 3 8.80 28.79 -14.35
CA GLN A 3 7.85 28.82 -13.21
C GLN A 3 7.33 27.45 -12.74
N LEU A 4 7.42 26.42 -13.58
CA LEU A 4 6.94 25.08 -13.23
C LEU A 4 7.98 24.30 -12.42
N ALA A 5 9.27 24.58 -12.64
CA ALA A 5 10.37 23.93 -11.95
C ALA A 5 10.48 24.38 -10.47
N THR A 6 10.14 25.63 -10.16
CA THR A 6 10.13 26.15 -8.79
C THR A 6 9.06 25.50 -7.90
N PHE A 7 7.99 24.95 -8.48
CA PHE A 7 6.96 24.23 -7.72
C PHE A 7 7.46 22.88 -7.21
N LEU A 8 8.45 22.29 -7.87
CA LEU A 8 9.03 20.99 -7.53
C LEU A 8 10.02 21.09 -6.36
N PHE A 9 10.57 22.29 -6.11
CA PHE A 9 11.43 22.61 -4.96
C PHE A 9 10.64 23.33 -3.87
N ILE A 10 9.57 22.70 -3.38
CA ILE A 10 8.80 23.25 -2.28
C ILE A 10 9.60 23.13 -0.97
N GLY A 11 9.96 24.27 -0.38
CA GLY A 11 10.61 24.34 0.92
C GLY A 11 9.60 24.36 2.07
N ALA A 12 10.11 24.25 3.30
CA ALA A 12 9.28 24.35 4.50
C ALA A 12 8.49 25.68 4.61
N PRO A 13 9.05 26.85 4.25
CA PRO A 13 8.30 28.12 4.27
C PRO A 13 7.10 28.14 3.32
N GLU A 14 7.25 27.60 2.12
CA GLU A 14 6.19 27.56 1.11
C GLU A 14 5.04 26.63 1.54
N VAL A 15 5.36 25.48 2.16
CA VAL A 15 4.35 24.58 2.74
C VAL A 15 3.57 25.29 3.86
N ILE A 16 4.25 26.03 4.74
CA ILE A 16 3.61 26.78 5.83
C ILE A 16 2.67 27.85 5.26
N PHE A 17 3.09 28.56 4.21
CA PHE A 17 2.26 29.59 3.58
C PHE A 17 0.98 29.01 2.97
N ILE A 18 1.08 27.88 2.28
CA ILE A 18 -0.09 27.16 1.73
C ILE A 18 -1.01 26.67 2.85
N LEU A 19 -0.45 26.11 3.93
CA LEU A 19 -1.24 25.70 5.10
C LEU A 19 -1.98 26.89 5.75
N LEU A 20 -1.36 28.06 5.80
CA LEU A 20 -1.97 29.27 6.36
C LEU A 20 -3.18 29.70 5.51
N ILE A 21 -3.05 29.69 4.18
CA ILE A 21 -4.18 29.96 3.26
C ILE A 21 -5.29 28.92 3.45
N LEU A 22 -4.95 27.63 3.54
CA LEU A 22 -5.93 26.57 3.78
C LEU A 22 -6.69 26.77 5.09
N VAL A 23 -6.00 27.16 6.16
CA VAL A 23 -6.62 27.49 7.45
C VAL A 23 -7.51 28.73 7.35
N MET A 24 -7.17 29.72 6.52
CA MET A 24 -8.01 30.90 6.32
C MET A 24 -9.29 30.57 5.56
N VAL A 25 -9.22 29.67 4.58
CA VAL A 25 -10.38 29.26 3.76
C VAL A 25 -11.28 28.29 4.51
N PHE A 26 -10.71 27.26 5.14
CA PHE A 26 -11.47 26.19 5.79
C PHE A 26 -11.64 26.37 7.30
N GLY A 27 -10.82 27.20 7.95
CA GLY A 27 -10.75 27.33 9.40
C GLY A 27 -9.78 26.35 10.05
N ALA A 28 -9.16 26.74 11.18
CA ALA A 28 -8.18 25.93 11.90
C ALA A 28 -8.79 24.62 12.46
N ASP A 29 -10.08 24.63 12.78
CA ASP A 29 -10.78 23.48 13.37
C ASP A 29 -11.21 22.44 12.33
N LYS A 30 -11.39 22.84 11.06
CA LYS A 30 -11.91 21.93 10.01
C LYS A 30 -10.90 20.94 9.49
N ILE A 31 -9.62 21.30 9.40
CA ILE A 31 -8.58 20.38 8.95
C ILE A 31 -8.43 19.18 9.92
N PRO A 32 -8.32 19.39 11.25
CA PRO A 32 -8.30 18.28 12.22
C PRO A 32 -9.60 17.48 12.25
N GLU A 33 -10.76 18.13 12.09
CA GLU A 33 -12.07 17.48 12.06
C GLU A 33 -12.19 16.50 10.87
N ILE A 34 -11.81 16.96 9.67
CA ILE A 34 -11.78 16.12 8.45
C ILE A 34 -10.79 14.97 8.61
N ALA A 35 -9.58 15.23 9.13
CA ALA A 35 -8.58 14.20 9.35
C ALA A 35 -9.07 13.12 10.35
N ARG A 36 -9.74 13.53 11.43
CA ARG A 36 -10.35 12.63 12.41
C ARG A 36 -11.52 11.83 11.81
N GLY A 37 -12.37 12.47 11.03
CA GLY A 37 -13.50 11.83 10.34
C GLY A 37 -13.01 10.78 9.34
N MET A 38 -12.05 11.16 8.48
CA MET A 38 -11.42 10.25 7.52
C MET A 38 -10.68 9.11 8.20
N GLY A 39 -9.97 9.38 9.31
CA GLY A 39 -9.28 8.35 10.09
C GLY A 39 -10.23 7.31 10.69
N LYS A 40 -11.37 7.76 11.23
CA LYS A 40 -12.44 6.85 11.71
C LYS A 40 -13.05 6.05 10.56
N GLY A 41 -13.31 6.70 9.42
CA GLY A 41 -13.81 6.05 8.21
C GLY A 41 -12.85 4.96 7.71
N MET A 42 -11.58 5.31 7.51
CA MET A 42 -10.54 4.37 7.06
C MET A 42 -10.39 3.18 8.01
N ARG A 43 -10.47 3.42 9.33
CA ARG A 43 -10.46 2.35 10.33
C ARG A 43 -11.67 1.43 10.18
N MET A 44 -12.88 1.97 10.06
CA MET A 44 -14.09 1.18 9.86
C MET A 44 -14.04 0.36 8.56
N LEU A 45 -13.54 0.94 7.47
CA LEU A 45 -13.34 0.23 6.21
C LEU A 45 -12.33 -0.91 6.36
N ARG A 46 -11.21 -0.67 7.05
CA ARG A 46 -10.19 -1.69 7.32
C ARG A 46 -10.74 -2.82 8.19
N ASP A 47 -11.48 -2.50 9.25
CA ASP A 47 -12.04 -3.47 10.18
C ASP A 47 -13.06 -4.36 9.43
N ALA A 48 -14.01 -3.75 8.70
CA ALA A 48 -14.96 -4.49 7.87
C ALA A 48 -14.27 -5.36 6.81
N THR A 49 -13.25 -4.82 6.13
CA THR A 49 -12.47 -5.59 5.14
C THR A 49 -11.73 -6.76 5.80
N THR A 50 -11.24 -6.58 7.04
CA THR A 50 -10.54 -7.62 7.80
C THR A 50 -11.48 -8.73 8.22
N ASP A 51 -12.70 -8.39 8.67
CA ASP A 51 -13.73 -9.36 9.03
C ASP A 51 -14.17 -10.17 7.80
N ILE A 52 -14.45 -9.50 6.68
CA ILE A 52 -14.77 -10.14 5.40
C ILE A 52 -13.62 -11.05 4.95
N LYS A 53 -12.38 -10.57 5.00
CA LYS A 53 -11.20 -11.37 4.64
C LYS A 53 -11.08 -12.60 5.54
N SER A 54 -11.30 -12.46 6.84
CA SER A 54 -11.24 -13.57 7.80
C SER A 54 -12.35 -14.59 7.55
N GLU A 55 -13.57 -14.14 7.26
CA GLU A 55 -14.70 -15.00 6.95
C GLU A 55 -14.50 -15.73 5.63
N ILE A 56 -14.00 -15.06 4.59
CA ILE A 56 -13.64 -15.70 3.32
C ILE A 56 -12.52 -16.72 3.53
N THR A 57 -11.45 -16.39 4.25
CA THR A 57 -10.38 -17.36 4.55
C THR A 57 -10.91 -18.57 5.32
N LYS A 58 -11.74 -18.38 6.35
CA LYS A 58 -12.39 -19.49 7.07
C LYS A 58 -13.35 -20.29 6.18
N SER A 59 -14.03 -19.65 5.24
CA SER A 59 -14.93 -20.29 4.27
C SER A 59 -14.15 -21.15 3.28
N VAL A 60 -13.01 -20.64 2.80
CA VAL A 60 -12.09 -21.33 1.89
C VAL A 60 -11.42 -22.52 2.59
N ASP A 61 -10.99 -22.35 3.85
CA ASP A 61 -10.47 -23.43 4.69
C ASP A 61 -11.55 -24.50 4.97
N LYS A 62 -12.82 -24.09 5.10
CA LYS A 62 -13.97 -25.00 5.34
C LYS A 62 -14.52 -25.64 4.06
N GLN A 63 -14.32 -25.02 2.89
CA GLN A 63 -14.71 -25.55 1.57
C GLN A 63 -13.58 -26.30 0.86
N GLY A 64 -12.44 -26.52 1.50
CA GLY A 64 -11.40 -27.41 0.97
C GLY A 64 -10.76 -26.89 -0.32
N ILE A 65 -10.43 -25.60 -0.38
CA ILE A 65 -9.22 -25.27 -1.16
C ILE A 65 -8.07 -25.73 -0.30
N ASP A 66 -7.71 -26.98 -0.52
CA ASP A 66 -6.64 -27.69 0.12
C ASP A 66 -5.42 -26.77 0.25
N THR A 67 -5.03 -26.49 1.49
CA THR A 67 -3.70 -25.94 1.78
C THR A 67 -2.62 -26.82 1.13
N ASN A 68 -2.91 -28.11 0.87
CA ASN A 68 -2.10 -28.98 0.02
C ASN A 68 -1.94 -28.46 -1.42
N VAL A 69 -2.99 -28.00 -2.09
CA VAL A 69 -2.89 -27.49 -3.47
C VAL A 69 -2.04 -26.21 -3.49
N THR A 70 -2.28 -25.27 -2.56
CA THR A 70 -1.46 -24.05 -2.47
C THR A 70 -0.02 -24.35 -2.06
N LYS A 71 0.24 -25.30 -1.15
CA LYS A 71 1.61 -25.72 -0.77
C LYS A 71 2.33 -26.41 -1.92
N ASN A 72 1.69 -27.34 -2.64
CA ASN A 72 2.28 -28.02 -3.80
C ASN A 72 2.62 -27.01 -4.92
N ILE A 73 1.71 -26.08 -5.23
CA ILE A 73 1.97 -25.02 -6.21
C ILE A 73 3.12 -24.11 -5.74
N THR A 74 3.15 -23.74 -4.46
CA THR A 74 4.22 -22.88 -3.90
C THR A 74 5.58 -23.59 -3.92
N GLU A 75 5.63 -24.89 -3.64
CA GLU A 75 6.86 -25.69 -3.71
C GLU A 75 7.37 -25.86 -5.14
N GLU A 76 6.49 -26.05 -6.13
CA GLU A 76 6.89 -26.09 -7.54
C GLU A 76 7.37 -24.73 -8.04
N ILE A 77 6.68 -23.63 -7.70
CA ILE A 77 7.09 -22.26 -8.02
C ILE A 77 8.46 -21.96 -7.41
N LYS A 78 8.73 -22.43 -6.18
CA LYS A 78 10.02 -22.24 -5.52
C LYS A 78 11.15 -22.96 -6.25
N LYS A 79 10.95 -24.21 -6.69
CA LYS A 79 11.93 -24.95 -7.50
C LYS A 79 12.23 -24.24 -8.81
N VAL A 80 11.20 -23.79 -9.52
CA VAL A 80 11.36 -23.05 -10.77
C VAL A 80 12.11 -21.73 -10.54
N LYS A 81 11.86 -21.03 -9.43
CA LYS A 81 12.58 -19.81 -9.07
C LYS A 81 14.05 -20.08 -8.76
N ASP A 82 14.35 -21.14 -8.02
CA ASP A 82 15.72 -21.51 -7.66
C ASP A 82 16.52 -21.91 -8.93
N ASP A 83 15.91 -22.68 -9.84
CA ASP A 83 16.51 -23.00 -11.14
C ASP A 83 16.74 -21.74 -11.98
N LEU A 84 15.76 -20.83 -12.04
CA LEU A 84 15.90 -19.56 -12.73
C LEU A 84 17.03 -18.73 -12.13
N GLU A 85 17.14 -18.65 -10.79
CA GLU A 85 18.16 -17.87 -10.10
C GLU A 85 19.57 -18.39 -10.42
N ASP A 86 19.76 -19.70 -10.51
CA ASP A 86 21.02 -20.33 -10.94
C ASP A 86 21.35 -20.01 -12.41
N PHE A 87 20.35 -20.03 -13.30
CA PHE A 87 20.50 -19.59 -14.70
C PHE A 87 20.78 -18.09 -14.82
N THR A 88 20.10 -17.23 -14.06
CA THR A 88 20.33 -15.77 -14.11
C THR A 88 21.65 -15.39 -13.44
N GLY A 89 22.03 -16.08 -12.36
CA GLY A 89 23.25 -15.83 -11.60
C GLY A 89 24.50 -16.17 -12.39
N SER A 90 24.43 -17.21 -13.24
CA SER A 90 25.50 -17.53 -14.19
C SER A 90 25.59 -16.54 -15.36
N VAL A 91 24.48 -15.92 -15.79
CA VAL A 91 24.50 -14.80 -16.77
C VAL A 91 25.00 -13.50 -16.14
N LYS A 92 24.57 -13.17 -14.92
CA LYS A 92 24.96 -11.97 -14.17
C LYS A 92 26.43 -11.98 -13.74
N ARG A 93 27.03 -13.16 -13.59
CA ARG A 93 28.45 -13.33 -13.24
C ARG A 93 29.39 -13.28 -14.45
N LYS A 94 28.85 -13.42 -15.67
CA LYS A 94 29.63 -13.47 -16.93
C LYS A 94 29.55 -12.18 -17.76
N LEU A 95 28.76 -11.21 -17.29
CA LEU A 95 28.70 -9.80 -17.71
C LEU A 95 29.40 -8.94 -16.65
#